data_AF-A0A7E4ZWI6-F1
#
_entry.id   AF-A0A7E4ZWI6-F1
#
_cell.length_a   1.000
_cell.length_b   1.000
_cell.length_c   1.000
_cell.angle_alpha   90.00
_cell.angle_beta   90.00
_cell.angle_gamma   90.00
#
_symmetry.space_group_name_H-M   'P 1'
#
loop_
_entity.id
_entity.type
_entity.pdbx_description
1 polymer ?
#
loop_
_entity_poly.entity_id
_entity_poly.type
_entity_poly.pdbx_seq_one_letter_code
_entity_poly.pdbx_strand_id
1 'polypeptide(L)'
;MVAVANAVRWYYYFCPGIWELMFAINRYTAICLPGLHSKMWSAKTLYLMVAIVLAFPFLINGYVWFHHPYCILFEKLITCRHSLIIKLRMSFIINVFLIIVALFVVIVGVFMSHNNVASHALAIVEYKMIIYTVISTFLFTPRYICLLFTLIFPDEKYIFYDLSMLLYFLQHYVPIMLLPVMNDIYRKAFIEFVRLLTFRKNKVITISSTNTK
;
A
#
# COMPACT_ATOMS: atom_id res chain seq x y z
N MET A 1 -5.64 25.61 -0.98
CA MET A 1 -5.79 24.55 -2.01
C MET A 1 -4.48 23.79 -2.28
N VAL A 2 -3.37 24.45 -2.62
CA VAL A 2 -2.06 23.78 -2.86
C VAL A 2 -1.56 22.96 -1.66
N ALA A 3 -1.73 23.47 -0.43
CA ALA A 3 -1.34 22.76 0.79
C ALA A 3 -2.13 21.44 1.01
N VAL A 4 -3.42 21.42 0.69
CA VAL A 4 -4.28 20.23 0.79
C VAL A 4 -3.85 19.18 -0.23
N ALA A 5 -3.59 19.59 -1.47
CA ALA A 5 -3.11 18.68 -2.51
C ALA A 5 -1.76 18.02 -2.14
N ASN A 6 -0.87 18.75 -1.48
CA ASN A 6 0.41 18.20 -0.99
C ASN A 6 0.22 17.23 0.19
N ALA A 7 -0.62 17.57 1.18
CA ALA A 7 -0.92 16.66 2.28
C ALA A 7 -1.54 15.35 1.80
N VAL A 8 -2.47 15.45 0.84
CA VAL A 8 -3.10 14.29 0.17
C VAL A 8 -2.04 13.47 -0.59
N ARG A 9 -1.13 14.12 -1.33
CA ARG A 9 -0.04 13.43 -2.04
C ARG A 9 0.86 12.65 -1.08
N TRP A 10 1.21 13.20 0.08
CA TRP A 10 2.01 12.51 1.09
C TRP A 10 1.25 11.39 1.81
N TYR A 11 -0.04 11.58 2.07
CA TYR A 11 -0.90 10.52 2.56
C TYR A 11 -0.83 9.29 1.64
N TYR A 12 -0.87 9.51 0.31
CA TYR A 12 -0.69 8.45 -0.68
C TYR A 12 0.71 7.84 -0.75
N TYR A 13 1.75 8.50 -0.21
CA TYR A 13 3.11 7.95 -0.13
C TYR A 13 3.33 7.06 1.11
N PHE A 14 2.74 7.42 2.26
CA PHE A 14 2.97 6.72 3.52
C PHE A 14 1.94 5.63 3.82
N CYS A 15 0.66 5.91 3.56
CA CYS A 15 -0.43 5.00 3.93
C CYS A 15 -0.27 3.60 3.32
N PRO A 16 0.12 3.44 2.04
CA PRO A 16 0.26 2.11 1.44
C PRO A 16 1.35 1.27 2.11
N GLY A 17 2.52 1.85 2.42
CA GLY A 17 3.61 1.11 3.07
C GLY A 17 3.24 0.62 4.46
N ILE A 18 2.57 1.45 5.27
CA ILE A 18 2.14 1.06 6.61
C ILE A 18 0.97 0.05 6.54
N TRP A 19 0.09 0.18 5.55
CA TRP A 19 -0.97 -0.80 5.30
C TRP A 19 -0.41 -2.18 4.95
N GLU A 20 0.56 -2.23 4.04
CA GLU A 20 1.26 -3.47 3.69
C GLU A 20 2.01 -4.06 4.88
N LEU A 21 2.62 -3.22 5.74
CA LEU A 21 3.22 -3.68 7.00
C LEU A 21 2.19 -4.33 7.93
N MET A 22 1.04 -3.69 8.15
CA MET A 22 -0.04 -4.28 8.94
C MET A 22 -0.50 -5.62 8.38
N PHE A 23 -0.66 -5.69 7.05
CA PHE A 23 -1.04 -6.92 6.37
C PHE A 23 0.02 -8.00 6.53
N ALA A 24 1.30 -7.66 6.38
CA ALA A 24 2.42 -8.58 6.60
C ALA A 24 2.46 -9.10 8.04
N ILE A 25 2.27 -8.24 9.05
CA ILE A 25 2.21 -8.66 10.47
C ILE A 25 0.99 -9.56 10.73
N ASN A 26 -0.17 -9.21 10.18
CA ASN A 26 -1.37 -10.04 10.29
C ASN A 26 -1.14 -11.45 9.74
N ARG A 27 -0.53 -11.54 8.55
CA ARG A 27 -0.21 -12.82 7.91
C ARG A 27 0.88 -13.58 8.64
N TYR A 28 1.94 -12.90 9.05
CA TYR A 28 3.01 -13.51 9.84
C TYR A 28 2.47 -14.13 11.11
N THR A 29 1.66 -13.39 11.87
CA THR A 29 1.06 -13.94 13.09
C THR A 29 0.10 -15.09 12.79
N ALA A 30 -0.71 -14.99 11.73
CA ALA A 30 -1.65 -16.06 11.34
C ALA A 30 -0.94 -17.39 11.02
N ILE A 31 0.16 -17.31 10.27
CA ILE A 31 0.87 -18.48 9.75
C ILE A 31 1.89 -19.00 10.75
N CYS A 32 2.73 -18.11 11.29
CA CYS A 32 3.85 -18.50 12.14
C CYS A 32 3.46 -18.64 13.61
N LEU A 33 2.40 -17.96 14.08
CA LEU A 33 2.03 -17.89 15.50
C LEU A 33 0.50 -18.02 15.72
N PRO A 34 -0.15 -19.11 15.24
CA PRO A 34 -1.62 -19.21 15.19
C PRO A 34 -2.29 -19.09 16.57
N GLY A 35 -1.67 -19.63 17.62
CA GLY A 35 -2.18 -19.52 18.99
C GLY A 35 -2.12 -18.10 19.58
N LEU A 36 -1.18 -17.28 19.10
CA LEU A 36 -1.10 -15.86 19.45
C LEU A 36 -2.06 -15.04 18.58
N HIS A 37 -2.15 -15.38 17.29
CA HIS A 37 -3.00 -14.68 16.33
C HIS A 37 -4.46 -14.62 16.76
N SER A 38 -5.03 -15.76 17.17
CA SER A 38 -6.43 -15.84 17.63
C SER A 38 -6.72 -14.99 18.88
N LYS A 39 -5.71 -14.74 19.71
CA LYS A 39 -5.83 -13.88 20.90
C LYS A 39 -5.63 -12.40 20.59
N MET A 40 -4.78 -12.07 19.62
CA MET A 40 -4.45 -10.70 19.27
C MET A 40 -5.46 -10.06 18.31
N TRP A 41 -5.92 -10.80 17.30
CA TRP A 41 -6.68 -10.25 16.19
C TRP A 41 -8.19 -10.36 16.42
N SER A 42 -8.69 -9.47 17.26
CA SER A 42 -10.12 -9.16 17.32
C SER A 42 -10.49 -8.11 16.26
N ALA A 43 -11.78 -8.04 15.90
CA ALA A 43 -12.28 -6.95 15.04
C ALA A 43 -11.91 -5.57 15.62
N LYS A 44 -11.97 -5.41 16.95
CA LYS A 44 -11.58 -4.17 17.66
C LYS A 44 -10.10 -3.84 17.45
N THR A 45 -9.21 -4.83 17.54
CA THR A 45 -7.76 -4.65 17.30
C THR A 45 -7.52 -4.21 15.87
N LEU A 46 -8.20 -4.83 14.90
CA LEU A 46 -8.08 -4.48 13.49
C LEU A 46 -8.51 -3.03 13.24
N TYR A 47 -9.69 -2.61 13.73
CA TYR A 47 -10.17 -1.23 13.58
C TYR A 47 -9.22 -0.21 14.24
N LEU A 48 -8.69 -0.54 15.42
CA LEU A 48 -7.71 0.32 16.10
C LEU A 48 -6.44 0.49 15.26
N MET A 49 -5.90 -0.61 14.71
CA MET A 49 -4.73 -0.53 13.86
C MET A 49 -5.00 0.26 12.57
N VAL A 50 -6.16 0.07 11.92
CA VAL A 50 -6.57 0.88 10.77
C VAL A 50 -6.61 2.35 11.15
N ALA A 51 -7.21 2.71 12.29
CA ALA A 51 -7.26 4.09 12.76
C ALA A 51 -5.86 4.67 13.00
N ILE A 52 -4.95 3.90 13.60
CA ILE A 52 -3.54 4.31 13.80
C ILE A 52 -2.86 4.55 12.46
N VAL A 53 -3.03 3.66 11.48
CA VAL A 53 -2.42 3.80 10.15
C VAL A 53 -2.96 4.99 9.39
N LEU A 54 -4.24 5.30 9.56
CA LEU A 54 -4.83 6.50 8.97
C LEU A 54 -4.32 7.77 9.68
N ALA A 55 -4.21 7.76 11.01
CA ALA A 55 -3.80 8.93 11.81
C ALA A 55 -2.29 9.24 11.74
N PHE A 56 -1.44 8.22 11.69
CA PHE A 56 0.02 8.36 11.75
C PHE A 56 0.62 9.22 10.62
N PRO A 57 0.20 9.09 9.35
CA PRO A 57 0.58 10.01 8.29
C PRO A 57 0.19 11.46 8.56
N PHE A 58 -0.95 11.72 9.20
CA PHE A 58 -1.34 13.08 9.57
C PHE A 58 -0.46 13.65 10.68
N LEU A 59 0.02 12.84 11.63
CA LEU A 59 0.95 13.28 12.66
C LEU A 59 2.32 13.65 12.08
N ILE A 60 2.89 12.77 11.23
CA ILE A 60 4.18 13.02 10.59
C ILE A 60 4.11 14.16 9.57
N ASN A 61 3.01 14.26 8.81
CA ASN A 61 2.85 15.31 7.81
C ASN A 61 2.37 16.64 8.38
N GLY A 62 1.53 16.60 9.40
CA GLY A 62 1.05 17.76 10.14
C GLY A 62 2.22 18.56 10.71
N TYR A 63 3.22 17.89 11.31
CA TYR A 63 4.41 18.57 11.83
C TYR A 63 5.14 19.41 10.77
N VAL A 64 5.40 18.83 9.58
CA VAL A 64 6.07 19.57 8.50
C VAL A 64 5.18 20.67 7.94
N TRP A 65 3.87 20.45 7.91
CA TRP A 65 2.90 21.43 7.46
C TRP A 65 2.82 22.66 8.39
N PHE A 66 2.76 22.45 9.71
CA PHE A 66 2.71 23.54 10.69
C PHE A 66 3.95 24.43 10.65
N HIS A 67 5.11 23.84 10.38
CA HIS A 67 6.35 24.60 10.36
C HIS A 67 6.70 25.16 8.97
N HIS A 68 6.29 24.50 7.87
CA HIS A 68 6.77 24.83 6.51
C HIS A 68 5.74 24.57 5.38
N PRO A 69 4.64 25.35 5.29
CA PRO A 69 3.55 25.11 4.34
C PRO A 69 3.90 25.31 2.85
N TYR A 70 4.99 26.01 2.53
CA TYR A 70 5.37 26.39 1.15
C TYR A 70 6.61 25.67 0.60
N CYS A 71 7.44 25.04 1.44
CA CYS A 71 8.77 24.55 1.04
C CYS A 71 8.78 23.15 0.40
N ILE A 72 7.65 22.44 0.34
CA ILE A 72 7.61 21.04 -0.12
C ILE A 72 7.51 20.94 -1.66
N LEU A 73 7.35 22.06 -2.36
CA LEU A 73 7.20 22.06 -3.83
C LEU A 73 8.51 21.79 -4.60
N PHE A 74 9.67 21.84 -3.91
CA PHE A 74 10.96 21.60 -4.55
C PHE A 74 11.84 20.76 -3.62
N GLU A 75 11.98 19.45 -3.92
CA GLU A 75 13.08 18.61 -3.40
C GLU A 75 14.47 19.23 -3.65
N LYS A 76 14.56 20.25 -4.51
CA LYS A 76 15.78 21.02 -4.81
C LYS A 76 16.07 22.20 -3.87
N LEU A 77 15.13 22.62 -3.01
CA LEU A 77 15.32 23.72 -2.05
C LEU A 77 15.36 23.18 -0.61
N ILE A 78 16.28 22.25 -0.36
CA ILE A 78 16.50 21.68 0.96
C ILE A 78 17.34 22.66 1.78
N THR A 79 16.72 23.44 2.67
CA THR A 79 17.49 24.08 3.76
C THR A 79 17.91 23.00 4.78
N CYS A 80 18.99 23.22 5.55
CA CYS A 80 19.56 22.21 6.47
C CYS A 80 18.54 21.50 7.39
N ARG A 81 17.50 22.19 7.87
CA ARG A 81 16.44 21.60 8.72
C ARG A 81 15.48 20.70 7.96
N HIS A 82 15.18 21.01 6.70
CA HIS A 82 14.34 20.16 5.83
C HIS A 82 15.06 18.88 5.44
N SER A 83 16.40 18.93 5.31
CA SER A 83 17.22 17.75 5.05
C SER A 83 17.00 16.69 6.12
N LEU A 84 16.94 17.08 7.40
CA LEU A 84 16.78 16.14 8.51
C LEU A 84 15.42 15.45 8.51
N ILE A 85 14.32 16.20 8.34
CA ILE A 85 12.97 15.60 8.37
C ILE A 85 12.75 14.70 7.15
N ILE A 86 13.22 15.11 5.97
CA ILE A 86 13.17 14.28 4.77
C ILE A 86 14.01 13.00 5.00
N LYS A 87 15.22 13.11 5.56
CA LYS A 87 16.06 11.95 5.90
C LYS A 87 15.39 11.00 6.90
N LEU A 88 14.79 11.52 7.97
CA LEU A 88 14.05 10.71 8.95
C LEU A 88 12.87 9.98 8.30
N ARG A 89 12.14 10.66 7.42
CA ARG A 89 11.03 10.08 6.67
C ARG A 89 11.48 8.97 5.73
N MET A 90 12.52 9.21 4.93
CA MET A 90 13.06 8.21 4.02
C MET A 90 13.62 7.02 4.81
N SER A 91 14.31 7.27 5.92
CA SER A 91 14.79 6.21 6.82
C SER A 91 13.63 5.38 7.39
N PHE A 92 12.56 6.00 7.88
CA PHE A 92 11.37 5.29 8.37
C PHE A 92 10.75 4.42 7.27
N ILE A 93 10.54 5.00 6.10
CA ILE A 93 10.01 4.36 4.89
C ILE A 93 10.83 3.12 4.50
N ILE A 94 12.17 3.23 4.48
CA ILE A 94 13.09 2.12 4.19
C ILE A 94 13.02 1.03 5.27
N ASN A 95 13.00 1.42 6.55
CA ASN A 95 12.89 0.46 7.66
C ASN A 95 11.58 -0.34 7.59
N VAL A 96 10.46 0.34 7.34
CA VAL A 96 9.16 -0.31 7.14
C VAL A 96 9.23 -1.32 5.99
N PHE A 97 9.83 -0.94 4.86
CA PHE A 97 10.04 -1.85 3.72
C PHE A 97 10.90 -3.07 4.09
N LEU A 98 12.03 -2.88 4.76
CA LEU A 98 12.89 -3.98 5.19
C LEU A 98 12.17 -4.94 6.15
N ILE A 99 11.35 -4.42 7.07
CA ILE A 99 10.53 -5.24 7.96
C ILE A 99 9.50 -6.04 7.16
N ILE A 100 8.81 -5.42 6.19
CA ILE A 100 7.86 -6.10 5.31
C ILE A 100 8.53 -7.28 4.59
N VAL A 101 9.68 -7.02 3.96
CA VAL A 101 10.45 -8.06 3.23
C VAL A 101 10.86 -9.18 4.19
N ALA A 102 11.39 -8.85 5.37
CA ALA A 102 11.80 -9.84 6.36
C ALA A 102 10.63 -10.71 6.82
N LEU A 103 9.47 -10.11 7.12
CA LEU A 103 8.26 -10.84 7.50
C LEU A 103 7.82 -11.81 6.40
N PHE A 104 7.84 -11.37 5.14
CA PHE A 104 7.45 -12.20 4.01
C PHE A 104 8.42 -13.35 3.74
N VAL A 105 9.73 -13.13 3.86
CA VAL A 105 10.72 -14.21 3.76
C VAL A 105 10.46 -15.29 4.81
N VAL A 106 10.16 -14.89 6.05
CA VAL A 106 9.84 -15.84 7.12
C VAL A 106 8.52 -16.57 6.85
N ILE A 107 7.48 -15.86 6.41
CA ILE A 107 6.20 -16.47 6.02
C ILE A 107 6.41 -17.54 4.94
N VAL A 108 7.14 -17.22 3.87
CA VAL A 108 7.41 -18.15 2.77
C VAL A 108 8.23 -19.34 3.26
N GLY A 109 9.25 -19.12 4.09
CA GLY A 109 10.06 -20.20 4.66
C GLY A 109 9.24 -21.18 5.50
N VAL A 110 8.42 -20.66 6.42
CA VAL A 110 7.52 -21.45 7.27
C VAL A 110 6.44 -22.16 6.43
N PHE A 111 5.96 -21.51 5.37
CA PHE A 111 5.00 -22.12 4.47
C PHE A 111 5.60 -23.32 3.72
N MET A 112 6.81 -23.15 3.14
CA MET A 112 7.50 -24.24 2.44
C MET A 112 7.78 -25.44 3.36
N SER A 113 8.03 -25.21 4.65
CA SER A 113 8.20 -26.31 5.61
C SER A 113 6.90 -27.06 5.93
N HIS A 114 5.75 -26.37 5.96
CA HIS A 114 4.44 -27.00 6.26
C HIS A 114 3.79 -27.64 5.04
N ASN A 115 4.04 -27.15 3.83
CA ASN A 115 3.44 -27.66 2.59
C ASN A 115 3.88 -29.09 2.25
N ASN A 116 5.02 -29.55 2.78
CA ASN A 116 5.41 -30.96 2.69
C ASN A 116 4.47 -31.91 3.47
N VAL A 117 3.56 -31.37 4.30
CA VAL A 117 2.72 -32.12 5.24
C VAL A 117 1.21 -31.92 4.99
N ALA A 118 0.80 -30.83 4.34
CA ALA A 118 -0.62 -30.43 4.24
C ALA A 118 -1.28 -30.66 2.87
N SER A 119 -2.60 -30.79 2.84
CA SER A 119 -3.41 -31.10 1.64
C SER A 119 -3.32 -30.04 0.53
N HIS A 120 -3.38 -30.50 -0.73
CA HIS A 120 -3.23 -29.67 -1.95
C HIS A 120 -4.20 -28.47 -2.08
N ALA A 121 -5.40 -28.51 -1.49
CA ALA A 121 -6.39 -27.44 -1.63
C ALA A 121 -6.04 -26.18 -0.82
N LEU A 122 -5.50 -26.37 0.40
CA LEU A 122 -5.06 -25.25 1.25
C LEU A 122 -3.87 -24.51 0.61
N ALA A 123 -3.00 -25.27 -0.06
CA ALA A 123 -1.83 -24.72 -0.74
C ALA A 123 -2.19 -23.69 -1.82
N ILE A 124 -3.29 -23.86 -2.57
CA ILE A 124 -3.66 -22.94 -3.67
C ILE A 124 -3.99 -21.53 -3.16
N VAL A 125 -4.74 -21.42 -2.06
CA VAL A 125 -5.09 -20.11 -1.48
C VAL A 125 -3.84 -19.40 -0.98
N GLU A 126 -2.95 -20.14 -0.33
CA GLU A 126 -1.69 -19.61 0.19
C GLU A 126 -0.70 -19.24 -0.93
N TYR A 127 -0.61 -20.02 -2.02
CA TYR A 127 0.22 -19.67 -3.18
C TYR A 127 -0.22 -18.36 -3.83
N LYS A 128 -1.53 -18.12 -3.94
CA LYS A 128 -2.05 -16.84 -4.44
C LYS A 128 -1.58 -15.67 -3.55
N MET A 129 -1.55 -15.85 -2.23
CA MET A 129 -1.08 -14.85 -1.28
C MET A 129 0.42 -14.55 -1.43
N ILE A 130 1.24 -15.57 -1.71
CA ILE A 130 2.66 -15.41 -2.02
C ILE A 130 2.84 -14.62 -3.31
N ILE A 131 2.07 -14.92 -4.35
CA ILE A 131 2.13 -14.18 -5.63
C ILE A 131 1.80 -12.70 -5.42
N TYR A 132 0.74 -12.38 -4.67
CA TYR A 132 0.41 -11.00 -4.31
C TYR A 132 1.58 -10.30 -3.62
N THR A 133 2.19 -10.98 -2.65
CA THR A 133 3.32 -10.48 -1.88
C THR A 133 4.51 -10.13 -2.77
N VAL A 134 4.85 -11.04 -3.69
CA VAL A 134 5.96 -10.84 -4.63
C VAL A 134 5.68 -9.65 -5.55
N ILE A 135 4.47 -9.56 -6.11
CA ILE A 135 4.07 -8.46 -6.99
C ILE A 135 4.09 -7.13 -6.21
N SER A 136 3.52 -7.09 -5.01
CA SER A 136 3.51 -5.91 -4.15
C SER A 136 4.96 -5.46 -3.89
N THR A 137 5.81 -6.36 -3.38
CA THR A 137 7.23 -6.07 -3.09
C THR A 137 7.97 -5.56 -4.32
N PHE A 138 7.76 -6.18 -5.48
CA PHE A 138 8.40 -5.78 -6.74
C PHE A 138 8.00 -4.37 -7.18
N LEU A 139 6.73 -3.98 -7.01
CA LEU A 139 6.26 -2.63 -7.37
C LEU A 139 6.76 -1.55 -6.40
N PHE A 140 6.92 -1.92 -5.13
CA PHE A 140 7.42 -1.04 -4.07
C PHE A 140 8.94 -0.76 -4.19
N THR A 141 9.72 -1.81 -4.45
CA THR A 141 11.19 -1.80 -4.36
C THR A 141 11.85 -0.67 -5.18
N PRO A 142 11.48 -0.44 -6.46
CA PRO A 142 12.11 0.60 -7.28
C PRO A 142 11.96 2.01 -6.70
N ARG A 143 10.82 2.31 -6.08
CA ARG A 143 10.60 3.61 -5.44
C ARG A 143 11.47 3.77 -4.21
N TYR A 144 11.53 2.76 -3.35
CA TYR A 144 12.38 2.80 -2.15
C TYR A 144 13.87 2.92 -2.51
N ILE A 145 14.32 2.18 -3.52
CA ILE A 145 15.68 2.29 -4.05
C ILE A 145 15.92 3.71 -4.59
N CYS A 146 15.03 4.24 -5.44
CA CYS A 146 15.16 5.60 -5.97
C CYS A 146 15.27 6.63 -4.84
N LEU A 147 14.44 6.52 -3.79
CA LEU A 147 14.48 7.42 -2.63
C LEU A 147 15.80 7.31 -1.84
N LEU A 148 16.33 6.09 -1.68
CA LEU A 148 17.63 5.88 -1.05
C LEU A 148 18.74 6.52 -1.87
N PHE A 149 18.74 6.33 -3.19
CA PHE A 149 19.72 6.97 -4.09
C PHE A 149 19.64 8.49 -3.99
N THR A 150 18.44 9.08 -4.05
CA THR A 150 18.23 10.53 -3.89
C THR A 150 18.76 11.07 -2.56
N LEU A 151 18.75 10.25 -1.51
CA LEU A 151 19.30 10.63 -0.21
C LEU A 151 20.83 10.57 -0.17
N ILE A 152 21.45 9.67 -0.93
CA ILE A 152 22.91 9.50 -0.99
C ILE A 152 23.55 10.46 -2.00
N PHE A 153 22.92 10.70 -3.16
CA PHE A 153 23.48 11.50 -4.28
C PHE A 153 22.53 12.63 -4.74
N PRO A 154 22.18 13.59 -3.87
CA PRO A 154 21.08 14.56 -4.11
C PRO A 154 21.17 15.41 -5.39
N ASP A 155 22.35 15.55 -5.99
CA ASP A 155 22.58 16.38 -7.17
C ASP A 155 22.39 15.66 -8.51
N GLU A 156 22.20 14.33 -8.50
CA GLU A 156 22.01 13.57 -9.74
C GLU A 156 20.56 13.58 -10.23
N LYS A 157 20.37 13.85 -11.53
CA LYS A 157 19.07 13.68 -12.19
C LYS A 157 18.82 12.19 -12.42
N TYR A 158 17.93 11.62 -11.62
CA TYR A 158 17.59 10.20 -11.75
C TYR A 158 16.62 9.95 -12.89
N ILE A 159 17.14 9.34 -13.96
CA ILE A 159 16.36 8.81 -15.09
C ILE A 159 15.25 7.84 -14.62
N PHE A 160 15.47 7.17 -13.48
CA PHE A 160 14.51 6.22 -12.90
C PHE A 160 13.40 6.85 -12.06
N TYR A 161 13.39 8.16 -11.83
CA TYR A 161 12.40 8.79 -10.95
C TYR A 161 10.97 8.56 -11.47
N ASP A 162 10.72 8.88 -12.75
CA ASP A 162 9.39 8.77 -13.35
C ASP A 162 8.92 7.31 -13.42
N LEU A 163 9.82 6.38 -13.77
CA LEU A 163 9.51 4.95 -13.76
C LEU A 163 9.19 4.45 -12.35
N SER A 164 9.98 4.84 -11.34
CA SER A 164 9.74 4.46 -9.95
C SER A 164 8.41 5.00 -9.43
N MET A 165 8.04 6.21 -9.85
CA MET A 165 6.75 6.84 -9.54
C MET A 165 5.60 6.13 -10.23
N LEU A 166 5.76 5.74 -11.50
CA LEU A 166 4.76 4.99 -12.24
C LEU A 166 4.50 3.63 -11.59
N LEU A 167 5.55 2.87 -11.26
CA LEU A 167 5.44 1.57 -10.59
C LEU A 167 4.79 1.71 -9.20
N TYR A 168 5.16 2.76 -8.46
CA TYR A 168 4.53 3.09 -7.20
C TYR A 168 3.04 3.40 -7.34
N PHE A 169 2.61 4.13 -8.38
CA PHE A 169 1.17 4.34 -8.59
C PHE A 169 0.45 3.08 -9.04
N LEU A 170 1.08 2.28 -9.92
CA LEU A 170 0.51 1.03 -10.40
C LEU A 170 0.18 0.09 -9.23
N GLN A 171 1.03 0.07 -8.20
CA GLN A 171 0.83 -0.73 -7.00
C GLN A 171 -0.51 -0.44 -6.28
N HIS A 172 -1.08 0.76 -6.40
CA HIS A 172 -2.37 1.08 -5.73
C HIS A 172 -3.54 0.41 -6.46
N TYR A 173 -3.37 0.13 -7.74
CA TYR A 173 -4.37 -0.54 -8.58
C TYR A 173 -4.23 -2.06 -8.54
N VAL A 174 -3.02 -2.56 -8.31
CA VAL A 174 -2.73 -4.00 -8.32
C VAL A 174 -3.58 -4.79 -7.29
N PRO A 175 -3.75 -4.38 -6.02
CA PRO A 175 -4.64 -5.06 -5.09
C PRO A 175 -6.09 -5.09 -5.56
N ILE A 176 -6.58 -3.99 -6.15
CA ILE A 176 -7.95 -3.91 -6.67
C ILE A 176 -8.15 -4.92 -7.83
N MET A 177 -7.13 -5.12 -8.66
CA MET A 177 -7.18 -6.09 -9.77
C MET A 177 -6.90 -7.53 -9.32
N LEU A 178 -5.99 -7.74 -8.38
CA LEU A 178 -5.56 -9.07 -7.93
C LEU A 178 -6.53 -9.70 -6.92
N LEU A 179 -7.10 -8.92 -5.99
CA LEU A 179 -7.99 -9.48 -4.95
C LEU A 179 -9.19 -10.24 -5.55
N PRO A 180 -9.90 -9.74 -6.59
CA PRO A 180 -10.97 -10.50 -7.25
C PRO A 180 -10.49 -11.77 -7.98
N VAL A 181 -9.26 -11.78 -8.47
CA VAL A 181 -8.67 -12.98 -9.10
C VAL A 181 -8.36 -14.03 -8.03
N MET A 182 -7.86 -13.58 -6.88
CA MET A 182 -7.34 -14.44 -5.83
C MET A 182 -8.41 -15.00 -4.91
N ASN A 183 -9.49 -14.25 -4.64
CA ASN A 183 -10.47 -14.61 -3.62
C ASN A 183 -11.92 -14.46 -4.14
N ASP A 184 -12.71 -15.53 -4.00
CA ASP A 184 -14.07 -15.60 -4.53
C ASP A 184 -15.04 -14.59 -3.92
N ILE A 185 -14.83 -14.18 -2.66
CA ILE A 185 -15.65 -13.16 -2.01
C ILE A 185 -15.44 -11.81 -2.71
N TYR A 186 -14.17 -11.43 -2.91
CA TYR A 186 -13.84 -10.22 -3.65
C TYR A 186 -14.25 -10.31 -5.11
N ARG A 187 -14.16 -11.50 -5.72
CA ARG A 187 -14.66 -11.74 -7.09
C ARG A 187 -16.15 -11.44 -7.21
N LYS A 188 -16.96 -12.01 -6.31
CA LYS A 188 -18.43 -11.79 -6.29
C LYS A 188 -18.76 -10.32 -6.05
N ALA A 189 -18.10 -9.69 -5.08
CA ALA A 189 -18.29 -8.27 -4.79
C ALA A 189 -17.91 -7.38 -5.99
N PHE A 190 -16.83 -7.71 -6.69
CA PHE A 190 -16.40 -7.00 -7.89
C PHE A 190 -17.40 -7.16 -9.05
N ILE A 191 -17.86 -8.38 -9.30
CA ILE A 191 -18.89 -8.65 -10.32
C ILE A 191 -20.16 -7.84 -10.03
N GLU A 192 -20.61 -7.81 -8.77
CA GLU A 192 -21.80 -7.05 -8.39
C GLU A 192 -21.58 -5.54 -8.54
N PHE A 193 -20.40 -5.03 -8.19
CA PHE A 193 -20.04 -3.64 -8.42
C PHE A 193 -20.09 -3.26 -9.92
N VAL A 194 -19.50 -4.09 -10.79
CA VAL A 194 -19.54 -3.90 -12.25
C VAL A 194 -20.97 -3.97 -12.78
N ARG A 195 -21.79 -4.90 -12.25
CA ARG A 195 -23.21 -5.01 -12.57
C ARG A 195 -23.95 -3.71 -12.22
N LEU A 196 -23.77 -3.17 -11.02
CA LEU A 196 -24.40 -1.91 -10.57
C LEU A 196 -24.01 -0.72 -11.46
N LEU A 197 -22.74 -0.63 -11.88
CA LEU A 197 -22.28 0.41 -12.81
C LEU A 197 -22.95 0.28 -14.18
N THR A 198 -23.07 -0.95 -14.69
CA THR A 198 -23.69 -1.24 -16.00
C THR A 198 -25.19 -0.94 -16.00
N PHE A 199 -25.90 -1.31 -14.93
CA PHE A 199 -27.33 -1.01 -14.76
C PHE A 199 -27.61 0.50 -14.71
N ARG A 200 -26.75 1.30 -14.04
CA ARG A 200 -26.87 2.76 -14.05
C ARG A 200 -26.67 3.35 -15.44
N LYS A 201 -25.73 2.81 -16.24
CA LYS A 201 -25.49 3.27 -17.61
C LYS A 201 -26.71 3.01 -18.52
N ASN A 202 -27.35 1.84 -18.39
CA ASN A 202 -28.54 1.50 -19.17
C ASN A 202 -29.79 2.31 -18.77
N LYS A 203 -29.90 2.72 -17.50
CA LYS A 203 -31.00 3.58 -17.03
C LYS A 203 -30.87 5.05 -17.49
N VAL A 204 -29.65 5.56 -17.66
CA VAL A 204 -29.44 6.95 -18.15
C VAL A 204 -29.76 7.08 -19.64
N ILE A 205 -29.48 6.06 -20.46
CA ILE A 205 -29.74 6.10 -21.92
C ILE A 205 -31.25 6.05 -22.24
N THR A 206 -32.07 5.53 -21.33
CA THR A 206 -33.53 5.39 -21.54
C THR A 206 -34.36 6.62 -21.14
N ILE A 207 -33.79 7.61 -20.44
CA ILE A 207 -34.53 8.79 -19.97
C ILE A 207 -34.48 9.95 -21.00
N SER A 208 -33.53 9.96 -21.93
CA SER A 208 -33.40 11.02 -22.94
C SER A 208 -34.15 10.77 -24.25
N SER A 209 -34.90 9.66 -24.38
CA SER A 209 -35.68 9.35 -25.59
C SER A 209 -37.20 9.48 -25.40
N THR A 210 -37.68 10.00 -24.27
CA THR A 210 -39.12 10.15 -24.02
C THR A 210 -39.58 11.61 -24.19
N ASN A 211 -40.23 11.86 -25.34
CA ASN A 211 -41.10 13.00 -25.70
C ASN A 211 -40.45 14.36 -26.08
N THR A 212 -40.02 14.49 -27.34
CA THR A 212 -40.51 15.61 -28.17
C THR A 212 -41.82 15.18 -28.81
N LYS A 213 -42.93 15.69 -28.28
CA LYS A 213 -44.14 15.95 -29.07
C LYS A 213 -44.13 17.43 -29.42
#